data_AF-A0A2A4NCJ8-F1
#
_entry.id   AF-A0A2A4NCJ8-F1
#
_cell.length_a   1.000
_cell.length_b   1.000
_cell.length_c   1.000
_cell.angle_alpha   90.00
_cell.angle_beta   90.00
_cell.angle_gamma   90.00
#
_symmetry.space_group_name_H-M   'P 1'
#
loop_
_entity.id
_entity.type
_entity.pdbx_description
1 polymer ?
#
loop_
_entity_poly.entity_id
_entity_poly.type
_entity_poly.pdbx_seq_one_letter_code
_entity_poly.pdbx_strand_id
1 'polypeptide(L)'
;MLKKLSLDQTKIYEQTIATYEIAKMLVDFVKGRKHYLSIGAEQGDVDTWDDLVIEKEKDHHIHIQIKRQTTDFSTDNCIRDRYIMNKRKGQLRDLSPIDKSIKALAEWVKDPKNDLTKKEFHIELPTYEVKFKDGLTVRHFKEFIQVHYKPNETTSQGLAELAKSDTSVEKCFEWLTTWCGFDNWDQIIILLSIIKIKGIGSETDIESRTEDLLREIFISDKVVEVRQKIKLYVSDNTTFTGAIKPRALLNELMSFLQSNIPSWTQFEKQNDKWCISGINDIVSNTEIERPSYVIPKLWNGTLPQNLKINTALSDHCVVSDSLLRLAIHQTGNSNTHCINSDVIRSKIYAKIGGTLGIESNDIEILSIIENDESFCCEEIRRLASMAENRSYAEDMERTMHLETWNKVSSNIDGIINAMENSESNTLQDGIDDRWNIWKEQLSENTQEIGELFKSMVHPIAEGKNIKGLFRIGMRTAQLLAESLFFLLITSVSLDPDNNGSWKKIDDKLSLIAIGLRYWSGVEGKKGRVRGIDEDGEKIIGKENSNVLVFSKVTSSPNEMMEDLISNSKDQGSNSIADGKTPDLIITNTTRFRKLIAKGKIEEVRTYLKSQLRNSEDINQASIEEIIG
;
A
#
# COMPACT_ATOMS: atom_id res chain seq x y z
N MET A 1 28.97 -23.52 51.67
CA MET A 1 28.56 -22.41 50.78
C MET A 1 27.96 -23.01 49.53
N LEU A 2 26.66 -22.78 49.29
CA LEU A 2 26.01 -23.13 48.03
C LEU A 2 26.67 -22.28 46.93
N LYS A 3 27.26 -22.90 45.90
CA LYS A 3 27.74 -22.19 44.71
C LYS A 3 26.55 -21.48 44.09
N LYS A 4 26.62 -20.14 44.01
CA LYS A 4 25.65 -19.30 43.32
C LYS A 4 25.43 -19.90 41.92
N LEU A 5 24.19 -20.20 41.54
CA LEU A 5 23.84 -20.53 40.16
C LEU A 5 24.35 -19.38 39.28
N SER A 6 25.47 -19.57 38.57
CA SER A 6 25.90 -18.61 37.57
C SER A 6 25.03 -18.83 36.35
N LEU A 7 23.89 -18.16 36.30
CA LEU A 7 23.20 -17.92 35.05
C LEU A 7 24.22 -17.35 34.07
N ASP A 8 24.34 -17.93 32.89
CA ASP A 8 25.27 -17.51 31.85
C ASP A 8 24.96 -16.07 31.42
N GLN A 9 25.60 -15.11 32.09
CA GLN A 9 25.33 -13.68 31.91
C GLN A 9 25.65 -13.21 30.50
N THR A 10 26.62 -13.85 29.82
CA THR A 10 26.99 -13.56 28.43
C THR A 10 25.81 -13.82 27.50
N LYS A 11 25.18 -14.99 27.64
CA LYS A 11 23.98 -15.35 26.89
C LYS A 11 22.80 -14.40 27.15
N ILE A 12 22.66 -13.90 28.39
CA ILE A 12 21.63 -12.91 28.72
C ILE A 12 21.88 -11.59 27.99
N TYR A 13 23.13 -11.12 27.94
CA TYR A 13 23.50 -9.88 27.25
C TYR A 13 23.30 -9.99 25.74
N GLU A 14 23.70 -11.12 25.13
CA GLU A 14 23.45 -11.44 23.72
C GLU A 14 21.95 -11.40 23.38
N GLN A 15 21.13 -12.10 24.17
CA GLN A 15 19.67 -12.09 23.99
C GLN A 15 19.08 -10.68 24.12
N THR A 16 19.58 -9.86 25.04
CA THR A 16 19.11 -8.50 25.24
C THR A 16 19.43 -7.60 24.04
N ILE A 17 20.63 -7.75 23.44
CA ILE A 17 20.99 -7.06 22.19
C ILE A 17 20.13 -7.53 21.01
N ALA A 18 19.96 -8.85 20.85
CA ALA A 18 19.12 -9.41 19.79
C ALA A 18 17.68 -8.88 19.89
N THR A 19 17.13 -8.85 21.12
CA THR A 19 15.79 -8.31 21.40
C THR A 19 15.68 -6.84 20.98
N TYR A 20 16.73 -6.03 21.23
CA TYR A 20 16.76 -4.63 20.86
C TYR A 20 16.78 -4.42 19.34
N GLU A 21 17.66 -5.11 18.60
CA GLU A 21 17.74 -4.98 17.15
C GLU A 21 16.46 -5.52 16.46
N ILE A 22 15.82 -6.56 17.01
CA ILE A 22 14.51 -7.05 16.55
C ILE A 22 13.40 -6.05 16.82
N ALA A 23 13.37 -5.42 18.00
CA ALA A 23 12.40 -4.37 18.30
C ALA A 23 12.54 -3.20 17.32
N LYS A 24 13.78 -2.80 16.99
CA LYS A 24 14.04 -1.77 15.98
C LYS A 24 13.50 -2.17 14.60
N MET A 25 13.84 -3.37 14.13
CA MET A 25 13.32 -3.92 12.87
C MET A 25 11.79 -3.92 12.83
N LEU A 26 11.15 -4.38 13.91
CA LEU A 26 9.70 -4.46 14.03
C LEU A 26 9.03 -3.08 14.02
N VAL A 27 9.58 -2.11 14.77
CA VAL A 27 9.05 -0.73 14.81
C VAL A 27 9.12 -0.09 13.43
N ASP A 28 10.25 -0.19 12.75
CA ASP A 28 10.41 0.38 11.42
C ASP A 28 9.51 -0.33 10.39
N PHE A 29 9.37 -1.66 10.47
CA PHE A 29 8.44 -2.43 9.63
C PHE A 29 6.97 -2.01 9.82
N VAL A 30 6.51 -1.93 11.07
CA VAL A 30 5.13 -1.53 11.39
C VAL A 30 4.84 -0.12 10.90
N LYS A 31 5.81 0.79 11.02
CA LYS A 31 5.69 2.17 10.50
C LYS A 31 5.82 2.26 8.98
N GLY A 32 6.12 1.16 8.30
CA GLY A 32 6.33 1.11 6.86
C GLY A 32 7.53 1.95 6.45
N ARG A 33 8.65 1.84 7.17
CA ARG A 33 9.93 2.50 6.88
C ARG A 33 10.95 1.47 6.43
N LYS A 34 12.11 1.95 5.97
CA LYS A 34 13.27 1.08 5.73
C LYS A 34 13.67 0.36 7.03
N HIS A 35 13.68 -0.96 6.97
CA HIS A 35 13.94 -1.86 8.10
C HIS A 35 14.84 -3.01 7.63
N TYR A 36 15.38 -3.78 8.59
CA TYR A 36 16.13 -5.00 8.26
C TYR A 36 15.18 -6.09 7.74
N LEU A 37 15.65 -6.92 6.81
CA LEU A 37 14.83 -8.00 6.22
C LEU A 37 14.57 -9.12 7.24
N SER A 38 15.64 -9.56 7.89
CA SER A 38 15.61 -10.66 8.83
C SER A 38 16.76 -10.57 9.84
N ILE A 39 16.59 -11.21 10.99
CA ILE A 39 17.63 -11.31 12.03
C ILE A 39 17.73 -12.77 12.45
N GLY A 40 18.91 -13.37 12.35
CA GLY A 40 19.10 -14.77 12.68
C GLY A 40 20.56 -15.10 12.99
N ALA A 41 20.87 -16.38 12.89
CA ALA A 41 22.23 -16.88 12.90
C ALA A 41 22.56 -17.37 11.48
N GLU A 42 23.38 -16.64 10.74
CA GLU A 42 23.99 -17.18 9.52
C GLU A 42 24.99 -18.27 9.92
N GLN A 43 25.15 -19.30 9.08
CA GLN A 43 26.37 -20.10 9.10
C GLN A 43 27.44 -19.30 8.34
N GLY A 44 28.16 -18.43 9.05
CA GLY A 44 29.06 -17.50 8.42
C GLY A 44 30.35 -18.15 7.93
N ASP A 45 30.82 -17.66 6.78
CA ASP A 45 32.13 -17.97 6.18
C ASP A 45 33.33 -17.44 7.01
N VAL A 46 33.07 -16.77 8.15
CA VAL A 46 34.07 -16.17 9.05
C VAL A 46 33.93 -16.75 10.45
N ASP A 47 34.83 -17.69 10.79
CA ASP A 47 34.85 -18.32 12.11
C ASP A 47 34.84 -17.25 13.21
N THR A 48 34.00 -17.42 14.24
CA THR A 48 33.80 -16.55 15.41
C THR A 48 33.03 -15.22 15.22
N TRP A 49 32.39 -14.99 14.06
CA TRP A 49 31.68 -13.72 13.76
C TRP A 49 30.15 -13.80 13.65
N ASP A 50 29.53 -14.84 14.20
CA ASP A 50 28.08 -15.09 14.04
C ASP A 50 27.31 -15.11 15.36
N ASP A 51 27.67 -14.25 16.32
CA ASP A 51 26.89 -14.14 17.58
C ASP A 51 25.45 -13.63 17.27
N LEU A 52 25.32 -12.72 16.29
CA LEU A 52 24.05 -12.28 15.71
C LEU A 52 24.28 -11.80 14.28
N VAL A 53 23.43 -12.19 13.34
CA VAL A 53 23.50 -11.76 11.94
C VAL A 53 22.22 -11.06 11.52
N ILE A 54 22.35 -9.89 10.91
CA ILE A 54 21.25 -9.08 10.42
C ILE A 54 21.34 -9.00 8.89
N GLU A 55 20.30 -9.47 8.20
CA GLU A 55 20.15 -9.24 6.76
C GLU A 55 19.56 -7.84 6.56
N LYS A 56 20.39 -6.90 6.11
CA LYS A 56 20.00 -5.50 5.95
C LYS A 56 19.23 -5.28 4.65
N GLU A 57 19.76 -5.84 3.58
CA GLU A 57 19.22 -5.84 2.21
C GLU A 57 19.61 -7.16 1.56
N LYS A 58 19.05 -7.47 0.38
CA LYS A 58 19.34 -8.72 -0.31
C LYS A 58 20.85 -8.86 -0.55
N ASP A 59 21.40 -9.97 -0.08
CA ASP A 59 22.84 -10.31 -0.15
C ASP A 59 23.76 -9.35 0.62
N HIS A 60 23.22 -8.49 1.52
CA HIS A 60 23.99 -7.57 2.36
C HIS A 60 23.75 -7.84 3.86
N HIS A 61 24.79 -8.30 4.56
CA HIS A 61 24.70 -8.79 5.94
C HIS A 61 25.52 -7.95 6.91
N ILE A 62 25.05 -7.88 8.15
CA ILE A 62 25.77 -7.30 9.27
C ILE A 62 26.06 -8.44 10.26
N HIS A 63 27.34 -8.77 10.40
CA HIS A 63 27.84 -9.74 11.37
C HIS A 63 28.17 -9.03 12.67
N ILE A 64 27.49 -9.40 13.74
CA ILE A 64 27.65 -8.77 15.04
C ILE A 64 28.35 -9.75 15.96
N GLN A 65 29.48 -9.32 16.49
CA GLN A 65 30.19 -9.95 17.57
C GLN A 65 29.84 -9.27 18.89
N ILE A 66 29.21 -10.00 19.78
CA ILE A 66 28.74 -9.51 21.07
C ILE A 66 29.74 -9.91 22.15
N LYS A 67 30.16 -8.94 22.97
CA LYS A 67 31.09 -9.19 24.07
C LYS A 67 30.63 -8.46 25.32
N ARG A 68 30.12 -9.19 26.31
CA ARG A 68 29.73 -8.67 27.65
C ARG A 68 30.95 -8.36 28.54
N GLN A 69 32.01 -7.84 27.94
CA GLN A 69 33.28 -7.64 28.62
C GLN A 69 33.21 -6.35 29.45
N THR A 70 33.43 -6.46 30.76
CA THR A 70 33.45 -5.32 31.70
C THR A 70 34.82 -5.13 32.37
N THR A 71 35.74 -6.06 32.14
CA THR A 71 37.16 -6.00 32.54
C THR A 71 38.04 -6.05 31.30
N ASP A 72 39.31 -5.72 31.40
CA ASP A 72 40.22 -5.77 30.24
C ASP A 72 40.26 -7.17 29.60
N PHE A 73 40.34 -7.23 28.26
CA PHE A 73 40.47 -8.48 27.50
C PHE A 73 41.82 -9.14 27.73
N SER A 74 42.86 -8.34 27.94
CA SER A 74 44.21 -8.78 28.24
C SER A 74 44.97 -7.64 28.92
N THR A 75 45.92 -8.01 29.78
CA THR A 75 46.90 -7.10 30.38
C THR A 75 48.26 -7.18 29.68
N ASP A 76 48.34 -7.88 28.54
CA ASP A 76 49.56 -8.01 27.74
C ASP A 76 49.81 -6.73 26.91
N ASN A 77 51.07 -6.51 26.52
CA ASN A 77 51.46 -5.38 25.68
C ASN A 77 50.86 -5.47 24.26
N CYS A 78 50.84 -4.32 23.54
CA CYS A 78 50.34 -4.24 22.16
C CYS A 78 51.18 -5.04 21.16
N ILE A 79 52.47 -5.27 21.45
CA ILE A 79 53.34 -6.16 20.66
C ILE A 79 53.26 -7.58 21.25
N ARG A 80 52.89 -8.56 20.41
CA ARG A 80 52.82 -9.96 20.83
C ARG A 80 54.21 -10.53 21.12
N ASP A 81 54.48 -10.80 22.38
CA ASP A 81 55.72 -11.39 22.86
C ASP A 81 55.58 -12.89 23.16
N ARG A 82 56.68 -13.49 23.64
CA ARG A 82 56.77 -14.90 24.05
C ARG A 82 56.74 -15.00 25.56
N TYR A 83 56.18 -16.08 26.09
CA TYR A 83 56.24 -16.37 27.52
C TYR A 83 57.71 -16.42 27.99
N ILE A 84 58.04 -15.60 28.98
CA ILE A 84 59.39 -15.48 29.55
C ILE A 84 59.65 -16.48 30.69
N MET A 85 58.58 -16.99 31.32
CA MET A 85 58.63 -17.89 32.47
C MET A 85 57.62 -19.05 32.30
N ASN A 86 57.78 -20.13 33.09
CA ASN A 86 56.94 -21.34 33.13
C ASN A 86 57.13 -22.34 31.97
N LYS A 87 56.38 -23.47 32.02
CA LYS A 87 56.42 -24.59 31.06
C LYS A 87 56.14 -24.19 29.60
N ARG A 88 55.65 -22.98 29.36
CA ARG A 88 55.35 -22.43 28.02
C ARG A 88 56.44 -21.47 27.50
N LYS A 89 57.60 -21.38 28.19
CA LYS A 89 58.69 -20.48 27.82
C LYS A 89 59.06 -20.61 26.35
N GLY A 90 59.13 -19.47 25.65
CA GLY A 90 59.46 -19.40 24.23
C GLY A 90 58.26 -19.58 23.28
N GLN A 91 57.07 -19.95 23.76
CA GLN A 91 55.84 -19.93 22.96
C GLN A 91 55.26 -18.51 22.93
N LEU A 92 54.64 -18.14 21.80
CA LEU A 92 53.88 -16.89 21.71
C LEU A 92 52.73 -16.89 22.72
N ARG A 93 52.39 -15.73 23.27
CA ARG A 93 51.23 -15.59 24.15
C ARG A 93 49.93 -16.01 23.48
N ASP A 94 49.04 -16.61 24.26
CA ASP A 94 47.73 -17.04 23.80
C ASP A 94 46.88 -15.84 23.34
N LEU A 95 46.12 -16.02 22.25
CA LEU A 95 45.21 -14.99 21.74
C LEU A 95 44.00 -14.86 22.68
N SER A 96 43.64 -13.63 23.04
CA SER A 96 42.36 -13.35 23.72
C SER A 96 41.17 -13.60 22.79
N PRO A 97 39.92 -13.69 23.30
CA PRO A 97 38.75 -13.91 22.45
C PRO A 97 38.61 -12.88 21.32
N ILE A 98 38.88 -11.60 21.61
CA ILE A 98 38.82 -10.55 20.58
C ILE A 98 39.97 -10.65 19.58
N ASP A 99 41.18 -11.02 20.02
CA ASP A 99 42.32 -11.22 19.11
C ASP A 99 42.00 -12.32 18.09
N LYS A 100 41.34 -13.41 18.52
CA LYS A 100 40.95 -14.52 17.65
C LYS A 100 39.96 -14.06 16.58
N SER A 101 38.98 -13.25 16.94
CA SER A 101 37.95 -12.81 16.00
C SER A 101 38.45 -11.78 15.01
N ILE A 102 39.25 -10.82 15.47
CA ILE A 102 39.91 -9.90 14.54
C ILE A 102 40.90 -10.65 13.63
N LYS A 103 41.54 -11.72 14.13
CA LYS A 103 42.39 -12.61 13.30
C LYS A 103 41.60 -13.38 12.24
N ALA A 104 40.44 -13.94 12.58
CA ALA A 104 39.57 -14.59 11.61
C ALA A 104 39.13 -13.62 10.51
N LEU A 105 38.82 -12.37 10.88
CA LEU A 105 38.50 -11.33 9.91
C LEU A 105 39.69 -10.97 9.01
N ALA A 106 40.92 -10.96 9.55
CA ALA A 106 42.13 -10.76 8.76
C ALA A 106 42.32 -11.87 7.70
N GLU A 107 42.06 -13.13 8.08
CA GLU A 107 42.12 -14.27 7.15
C GLU A 107 41.04 -14.16 6.07
N TRP A 108 39.82 -13.75 6.43
CA TRP A 108 38.72 -13.55 5.49
C TRP A 108 38.99 -12.41 4.50
N VAL A 109 39.49 -11.26 4.98
CA VAL A 109 39.83 -10.10 4.12
C VAL A 109 40.93 -10.44 3.10
N LYS A 110 41.82 -11.39 3.41
CA LYS A 110 42.91 -11.81 2.51
C LYS A 110 42.44 -12.70 1.36
N ASP A 111 41.29 -13.36 1.47
CA ASP A 111 40.81 -14.23 0.40
C ASP A 111 40.13 -13.39 -0.71
N PRO A 112 40.69 -13.37 -1.93
CA PRO A 112 40.17 -12.54 -3.04
C PRO A 112 38.80 -12.99 -3.55
N LYS A 113 38.27 -14.13 -3.11
CA LYS A 113 36.91 -14.59 -3.46
C LYS A 113 35.83 -13.85 -2.66
N ASN A 114 36.20 -13.20 -1.56
CA ASN A 114 35.25 -12.56 -0.67
C ASN A 114 34.84 -11.18 -1.19
N ASP A 115 33.52 -10.92 -1.17
CA ASP A 115 32.95 -9.65 -1.57
C ASP A 115 32.82 -8.73 -0.36
N LEU A 116 33.77 -7.79 -0.24
CA LEU A 116 33.84 -6.83 0.86
C LEU A 116 32.68 -5.83 0.88
N THR A 117 31.92 -5.71 -0.21
CA THR A 117 30.79 -4.77 -0.29
C THR A 117 29.50 -5.30 0.33
N LYS A 118 29.44 -6.61 0.60
CA LYS A 118 28.25 -7.34 1.05
C LYS A 118 28.19 -7.61 2.55
N LYS A 119 29.27 -7.36 3.30
CA LYS A 119 29.35 -7.67 4.72
C LYS A 119 29.86 -6.48 5.52
N GLU A 120 29.15 -6.14 6.59
CA GLU A 120 29.58 -5.22 7.64
C GLU A 120 29.84 -6.01 8.93
N PHE A 121 30.86 -5.63 9.70
CA PHE A 121 31.26 -6.33 10.92
C PHE A 121 31.17 -5.39 12.12
N HIS A 122 30.38 -5.73 13.13
CA HIS A 122 30.17 -4.90 14.32
C HIS A 122 30.66 -5.58 15.59
N ILE A 123 31.43 -4.87 16.41
CA ILE A 123 31.75 -5.29 17.78
C ILE A 123 30.85 -4.52 18.74
N GLU A 124 30.09 -5.25 19.56
CA GLU A 124 29.16 -4.67 20.52
C GLU A 124 29.56 -4.97 21.97
N LEU A 125 29.76 -3.89 22.74
CA LEU A 125 30.31 -3.93 24.10
C LEU A 125 29.46 -3.07 25.05
N PRO A 126 29.46 -3.36 26.36
CA PRO A 126 28.81 -2.50 27.35
C PRO A 126 29.47 -1.13 27.47
N THR A 127 30.80 -1.07 27.34
CA THR A 127 31.60 0.15 27.53
C THR A 127 32.82 0.16 26.64
N TYR A 128 33.30 1.36 26.30
CA TYR A 128 34.53 1.57 25.53
C TYR A 128 35.80 1.68 26.39
N GLU A 129 35.66 1.65 27.73
CA GLU A 129 36.79 1.84 28.66
C GLU A 129 37.66 0.59 28.81
N VAL A 130 37.15 -0.58 28.43
CA VAL A 130 37.92 -1.83 28.53
C VAL A 130 39.11 -1.81 27.58
N LYS A 131 40.22 -2.39 28.01
CA LYS A 131 41.42 -2.53 27.19
C LYS A 131 41.41 -3.78 26.33
N PHE A 132 41.85 -3.65 25.09
CA PHE A 132 42.26 -4.80 24.28
C PHE A 132 43.62 -5.33 24.72
N LYS A 133 44.55 -4.41 24.96
CA LYS A 133 45.93 -4.63 25.40
C LYS A 133 46.34 -3.50 26.33
N ASP A 134 47.44 -3.65 27.06
CA ASP A 134 47.91 -2.58 27.91
C ASP A 134 48.21 -1.30 27.10
N GLY A 135 47.67 -0.19 27.59
CA GLY A 135 47.71 1.10 26.91
C GLY A 135 46.86 1.23 25.63
N LEU A 136 46.01 0.25 25.28
CA LEU A 136 45.11 0.29 24.12
C LEU A 136 43.67 -0.05 24.53
N THR A 137 42.81 0.98 24.59
CA THR A 137 41.38 0.84 24.92
C THR A 137 40.53 0.59 23.69
N VAL A 138 39.31 0.07 23.89
CA VAL A 138 38.29 0.02 22.82
C VAL A 138 38.00 1.43 22.28
N ARG A 139 37.98 2.45 23.15
CA ARG A 139 37.81 3.86 22.74
C ARG A 139 38.85 4.27 21.70
N HIS A 140 40.14 3.96 21.92
CA HIS A 140 41.20 4.30 20.96
C HIS A 140 40.95 3.65 19.59
N PHE A 141 40.56 2.37 19.55
CA PHE A 141 40.28 1.70 18.28
C PHE A 141 39.01 2.24 17.60
N LYS A 142 37.99 2.62 18.38
CA LYS A 142 36.80 3.30 17.86
C LYS A 142 37.15 4.64 17.22
N GLU A 143 37.96 5.44 17.89
CA GLU A 143 38.45 6.73 17.37
C GLU A 143 39.27 6.52 16.10
N PHE A 144 40.12 5.48 16.07
CA PHE A 144 40.86 5.09 14.88
C PHE A 144 39.94 4.81 13.68
N ILE A 145 38.83 4.10 13.89
CA ILE A 145 37.84 3.83 12.83
C ILE A 145 37.03 5.08 12.45
N GLN A 146 36.57 5.89 13.40
CA GLN A 146 35.59 6.94 13.12
C GLN A 146 36.19 8.30 12.74
N VAL A 147 37.35 8.61 13.32
CA VAL A 147 38.03 9.90 13.16
C VAL A 147 39.07 9.83 12.05
N HIS A 148 39.90 8.79 12.06
CA HIS A 148 41.08 8.71 11.20
C HIS A 148 40.86 7.97 9.87
N TYR A 149 39.76 7.23 9.75
CA TYR A 149 39.33 6.64 8.48
C TYR A 149 38.23 7.47 7.82
N LYS A 150 38.46 7.83 6.56
CA LYS A 150 37.51 8.46 5.64
C LYS A 150 37.53 7.67 4.32
N PRO A 151 36.37 7.15 3.87
CA PRO A 151 36.31 6.40 2.62
C PRO A 151 36.94 7.18 1.47
N ASN A 152 37.79 6.52 0.68
CA ASN A 152 38.50 7.07 -0.48
C ASN A 152 39.53 8.18 -0.21
N GLU A 153 39.69 8.67 1.02
CA GLU A 153 40.65 9.73 1.37
C GLU A 153 41.83 9.21 2.19
N THR A 154 41.60 8.27 3.09
CA THR A 154 42.66 7.71 3.95
C THR A 154 43.62 6.85 3.13
N THR A 155 44.92 7.13 3.25
CA THR A 155 46.00 6.37 2.58
C THR A 155 46.94 5.72 3.57
N SER A 156 47.61 4.64 3.15
CA SER A 156 48.59 3.93 3.97
C SER A 156 49.77 4.80 4.41
N GLN A 157 50.21 5.74 3.54
CA GLN A 157 51.24 6.70 3.91
C GLN A 157 50.74 7.67 4.99
N GLY A 158 49.51 8.18 4.86
CA GLY A 158 48.92 9.08 5.85
C GLY A 158 48.78 8.44 7.22
N LEU A 159 48.35 7.17 7.28
CA LEU A 159 48.28 6.43 8.55
C LEU A 159 49.67 6.16 9.16
N ALA A 160 50.66 5.84 8.32
CA ALA A 160 52.04 5.62 8.78
C ALA A 160 52.69 6.92 9.34
N GLU A 161 52.37 8.08 8.78
CA GLU A 161 52.80 9.38 9.31
C GLU A 161 52.08 9.71 10.62
N LEU A 162 50.76 9.50 10.68
CA LEU A 162 49.97 9.73 11.88
C LEU A 162 50.44 8.87 13.07
N ALA A 163 50.76 7.60 12.82
CA ALA A 163 51.29 6.68 13.85
C ALA A 163 52.58 7.18 14.52
N LYS A 164 53.38 8.03 13.85
CA LYS A 164 54.60 8.61 14.47
C LYS A 164 54.28 9.69 15.50
N SER A 165 53.11 10.32 15.39
CA SER A 165 52.68 11.41 16.28
C SER A 165 51.58 11.00 17.24
N ASP A 166 50.83 9.94 16.94
CA ASP A 166 49.71 9.45 17.75
C ASP A 166 49.99 8.02 18.23
N THR A 167 50.33 7.91 19.51
CA THR A 167 50.64 6.64 20.18
C THR A 167 49.45 5.66 20.17
N SER A 168 48.21 6.15 20.08
CA SER A 168 47.04 5.27 20.03
C SER A 168 46.92 4.57 18.67
N VAL A 169 47.24 5.29 17.59
CA VAL A 169 47.28 4.77 16.21
C VAL A 169 48.43 3.79 16.03
N GLU A 170 49.61 4.11 16.57
CA GLU A 170 50.77 3.21 16.62
C GLU A 170 50.41 1.88 17.31
N LYS A 171 49.80 1.96 18.50
CA LYS A 171 49.38 0.76 19.25
C LYS A 171 48.32 -0.05 18.53
N CYS A 172 47.38 0.59 17.81
CA CYS A 172 46.43 -0.12 16.96
C CYS A 172 47.16 -0.92 15.87
N PHE A 173 48.15 -0.32 15.22
CA PHE A 173 48.96 -1.00 14.20
C PHE A 173 49.72 -2.19 14.78
N GLU A 174 50.43 -1.99 15.90
CA GLU A 174 51.18 -3.06 16.57
C GLU A 174 50.26 -4.22 16.96
N TRP A 175 49.09 -3.91 17.52
CA TRP A 175 48.12 -4.91 17.91
C TRP A 175 47.60 -5.70 16.70
N LEU A 176 47.09 -5.00 15.68
CA LEU A 176 46.52 -5.62 14.47
C LEU A 176 47.54 -6.48 13.71
N THR A 177 48.80 -6.04 13.65
CA THR A 177 49.85 -6.77 12.92
C THR A 177 50.43 -7.94 13.69
N THR A 178 50.69 -7.79 15.00
CA THR A 178 51.39 -8.81 15.79
C THR A 178 50.45 -9.82 16.46
N TRP A 179 49.22 -9.43 16.80
CA TRP A 179 48.22 -10.31 17.42
C TRP A 179 47.22 -10.84 16.40
N CYS A 180 46.74 -9.99 15.49
CA CYS A 180 45.62 -10.32 14.62
C CYS A 180 46.00 -10.73 13.18
N GLY A 181 47.26 -10.58 12.78
CA GLY A 181 47.73 -11.11 11.50
C GLY A 181 47.42 -10.26 10.27
N PHE A 182 47.16 -8.96 10.45
CA PHE A 182 47.22 -8.00 9.34
C PHE A 182 48.68 -7.74 8.94
N ASP A 183 48.98 -7.64 7.65
CA ASP A 183 50.36 -7.56 7.17
C ASP A 183 50.89 -6.12 7.12
N ASN A 184 50.02 -5.15 6.82
CA ASN A 184 50.38 -3.76 6.59
C ASN A 184 49.19 -2.80 6.71
N TRP A 185 49.44 -1.50 6.50
CA TRP A 185 48.41 -0.46 6.50
C TRP A 185 47.33 -0.63 5.43
N ASP A 186 47.65 -1.18 4.25
CA ASP A 186 46.65 -1.38 3.20
C ASP A 186 45.57 -2.36 3.65
N GLN A 187 45.95 -3.47 4.28
CA GLN A 187 44.98 -4.42 4.83
C GLN A 187 44.20 -3.84 6.02
N ILE A 188 44.84 -2.99 6.82
CA ILE A 188 44.17 -2.28 7.92
C ILE A 188 43.12 -1.31 7.37
N ILE A 189 43.40 -0.58 6.29
CA ILE A 189 42.40 0.30 5.65
C ILE A 189 41.19 -0.50 5.18
N ILE A 190 41.40 -1.70 4.62
CA ILE A 190 40.29 -2.60 4.25
C ILE A 190 39.47 -2.98 5.49
N LEU A 191 40.11 -3.37 6.59
CA LEU A 191 39.43 -3.63 7.86
C LEU A 191 38.59 -2.42 8.31
N LEU A 192 39.17 -1.22 8.32
CA LEU A 192 38.47 0.01 8.75
C LEU A 192 37.26 0.34 7.87
N SER A 193 37.24 -0.12 6.62
CA SER A 193 36.11 0.06 5.71
C SER A 193 34.87 -0.79 6.04
N ILE A 194 35.07 -1.92 6.73
CA ILE A 194 34.02 -2.91 7.00
C ILE A 194 33.68 -3.05 8.49
N ILE A 195 34.59 -2.68 9.40
CA ILE A 195 34.39 -2.86 10.85
C ILE A 195 33.81 -1.62 11.54
N LYS A 196 32.94 -1.82 12.53
CA LYS A 196 32.43 -0.77 13.42
C LYS A 196 32.43 -1.24 14.88
N ILE A 197 32.57 -0.29 15.80
CA ILE A 197 32.45 -0.55 17.24
C ILE A 197 31.24 0.21 17.79
N LYS A 198 30.33 -0.51 18.45
CA LYS A 198 29.21 0.07 19.18
C LYS A 198 29.29 -0.23 20.67
N GLY A 199 29.02 0.79 21.46
CA GLY A 199 28.91 0.74 22.91
C GLY A 199 27.45 0.93 23.26
N ILE A 200 26.81 -0.16 23.63
CA ILE A 200 25.35 -0.20 23.79
C ILE A 200 24.98 -0.11 25.28
N GLY A 201 25.92 -0.16 26.22
CA GLY A 201 25.61 0.01 27.65
C GLY A 201 25.22 -1.30 28.32
N SER A 202 24.71 -1.21 29.55
CA SER A 202 24.32 -2.39 30.32
C SER A 202 22.99 -2.99 29.83
N GLU A 203 22.68 -4.21 30.27
CA GLU A 203 21.41 -4.86 29.98
C GLU A 203 20.22 -3.96 30.34
N THR A 204 20.25 -3.31 31.50
CA THR A 204 19.18 -2.42 31.95
C THR A 204 19.00 -1.21 31.01
N ASP A 205 20.10 -0.64 30.50
CA ASP A 205 20.05 0.48 29.56
C ASP A 205 19.50 0.06 28.19
N ILE A 206 19.80 -1.17 27.77
CA ILE A 206 19.27 -1.76 26.53
C ILE A 206 17.78 -2.06 26.68
N GLU A 207 17.37 -2.67 27.80
CA GLU A 207 15.97 -2.99 28.07
C GLU A 207 15.11 -1.73 28.12
N SER A 208 15.56 -0.67 28.81
CA SER A 208 14.85 0.62 28.85
C SER A 208 14.68 1.22 27.46
N ARG A 209 15.75 1.28 26.64
CA ARG A 209 15.64 1.82 25.27
C ARG A 209 14.79 0.95 24.36
N THR A 210 14.80 -0.37 24.57
CA THR A 210 13.92 -1.29 23.85
C THR A 210 12.46 -0.98 24.16
N GLU A 211 12.14 -0.79 25.44
CA GLU A 211 10.79 -0.42 25.88
C GLU A 211 10.38 0.95 25.31
N ASP A 212 11.28 1.94 25.30
CA ASP A 212 11.02 3.26 24.73
C ASP A 212 10.73 3.19 23.22
N LEU A 213 11.47 2.37 22.45
CA LEU A 213 11.18 2.12 21.05
C LEU A 213 9.81 1.45 20.85
N LEU A 214 9.49 0.44 21.65
CA LEU A 214 8.23 -0.29 21.54
C LEU A 214 7.01 0.58 21.88
N ARG A 215 7.16 1.60 22.74
CA ARG A 215 6.10 2.59 23.04
C ARG A 215 5.61 3.35 21.82
N GLU A 216 6.41 3.39 20.75
CA GLU A 216 6.04 4.06 19.51
C GLU A 216 4.90 3.37 18.75
N ILE A 217 4.68 2.07 18.98
CA ILE A 217 3.70 1.27 18.22
C ILE A 217 2.79 0.38 19.09
N PHE A 218 3.23 0.02 20.31
CA PHE A 218 2.48 -0.85 21.22
C PHE A 218 1.88 -0.08 22.40
N ILE A 219 0.81 -0.61 22.99
CA ILE A 219 0.12 0.01 24.13
C ILE A 219 1.11 0.22 25.28
N SER A 220 1.17 1.45 25.81
CA SER A 220 2.25 1.92 26.68
C SER A 220 2.43 1.14 27.99
N ASP A 221 1.36 0.58 28.56
CA ASP A 221 1.43 -0.25 29.78
C ASP A 221 1.79 -1.73 29.49
N LYS A 222 1.84 -2.12 28.21
CA LYS A 222 2.16 -3.48 27.76
C LYS A 222 3.56 -3.65 27.22
N VAL A 223 4.35 -2.58 27.06
CA VAL A 223 5.67 -2.64 26.40
C VAL A 223 6.66 -3.58 27.08
N VAL A 224 6.61 -3.70 28.41
CA VAL A 224 7.45 -4.66 29.15
C VAL A 224 7.05 -6.10 28.80
N GLU A 225 5.75 -6.39 28.74
CA GLU A 225 5.21 -7.70 28.35
C GLU A 225 5.60 -8.04 26.89
N VAL A 226 5.46 -7.06 25.98
CA VAL A 226 5.87 -7.21 24.58
C VAL A 226 7.37 -7.50 24.46
N ARG A 227 8.22 -6.76 25.17
CA ARG A 227 9.67 -7.02 25.19
C ARG A 227 9.98 -8.44 25.65
N GLN A 228 9.33 -8.92 26.71
CA GLN A 228 9.53 -10.29 27.18
C GLN A 228 9.04 -11.32 26.16
N LYS A 229 7.93 -11.06 25.47
CA LYS A 229 7.46 -11.92 24.36
C LYS A 229 8.45 -11.96 23.20
N ILE A 230 9.04 -10.84 22.79
CA ILE A 230 10.09 -10.80 21.77
C ILE A 230 11.30 -11.63 22.26
N LYS A 231 11.75 -11.44 23.50
CA LYS A 231 12.88 -12.18 24.07
C LYS A 231 12.64 -13.71 24.12
N LEU A 232 11.42 -14.12 24.45
CA LEU A 232 11.01 -15.52 24.40
C LEU A 232 10.99 -16.02 22.96
N TYR A 233 10.40 -15.25 22.04
CA TYR A 233 10.38 -15.58 20.62
C TYR A 233 11.79 -15.78 20.05
N VAL A 234 12.75 -14.94 20.44
CA VAL A 234 14.17 -15.14 20.10
C VAL A 234 14.66 -16.49 20.62
N SER A 235 14.45 -16.78 21.90
CA SER A 235 14.92 -18.02 22.51
C SER A 235 14.32 -19.28 21.87
N ASP A 236 13.05 -19.20 21.45
CA ASP A 236 12.30 -20.33 20.91
C ASP A 236 12.54 -20.54 19.41
N ASN A 237 12.88 -19.48 18.66
CA ASN A 237 12.99 -19.52 17.19
C ASN A 237 14.43 -19.36 16.67
N THR A 238 15.41 -19.06 17.54
CA THR A 238 16.84 -19.13 17.14
C THR A 238 17.24 -20.57 16.90
N THR A 239 17.36 -20.94 15.63
CA THR A 239 17.89 -22.24 15.19
C THR A 239 19.02 -21.99 14.20
N PHE A 240 19.83 -23.03 13.93
CA PHE A 240 20.94 -22.96 12.97
C PHE A 240 20.53 -22.60 11.53
N THR A 241 19.24 -22.64 11.20
CA THR A 241 18.71 -22.40 9.85
C THR A 241 17.55 -21.40 9.83
N GLY A 242 17.21 -20.80 10.98
CA GLY A 242 16.03 -19.95 11.14
C GLY A 242 16.43 -18.48 11.31
N ALA A 243 15.69 -17.61 10.64
CA ALA A 243 15.78 -16.16 10.83
C ALA A 243 14.41 -15.61 11.26
N ILE A 244 14.43 -14.67 12.19
CA ILE A 244 13.26 -13.95 12.68
C ILE A 244 12.93 -12.86 11.66
N LYS A 245 11.66 -12.85 11.23
CA LYS A 245 11.13 -11.90 10.27
C LYS A 245 10.06 -11.03 10.91
N PRO A 246 9.93 -9.75 10.52
CA PRO A 246 9.12 -8.80 11.26
C PRO A 246 7.62 -9.07 11.15
N ARG A 247 7.10 -9.58 10.02
CA ARG A 247 5.66 -9.83 9.85
C ARG A 247 5.20 -11.02 10.66
N ALA A 248 5.95 -12.12 10.65
CA ALA A 248 5.69 -13.28 11.51
C ALA A 248 5.66 -12.90 12.99
N LEU A 249 6.63 -12.09 13.45
CA LEU A 249 6.65 -11.61 14.83
C LEU A 249 5.48 -10.66 15.13
N LEU A 250 5.12 -9.79 14.19
CA LEU A 250 3.99 -8.88 14.36
C LEU A 250 2.65 -9.62 14.48
N ASN A 251 2.49 -10.75 13.79
CA ASN A 251 1.30 -11.60 13.92
C ASN A 251 1.11 -12.08 15.38
N GLU A 252 2.19 -12.49 16.05
CA GLU A 252 2.18 -12.92 17.46
C GLU A 252 1.89 -11.76 18.44
N LEU A 253 2.18 -10.53 18.03
CA LEU A 253 2.09 -9.32 18.87
C LEU A 253 0.91 -8.41 18.52
N MET A 254 0.09 -8.77 17.54
CA MET A 254 -0.94 -7.89 16.96
C MET A 254 -1.94 -7.38 18.02
N SER A 255 -2.24 -8.17 19.04
CA SER A 255 -3.17 -7.79 20.11
C SER A 255 -2.66 -6.66 21.02
N PHE A 256 -1.36 -6.36 20.98
CA PHE A 256 -0.73 -5.29 21.76
C PHE A 256 -0.58 -3.98 20.98
N LEU A 257 -0.88 -3.98 19.67
CA LEU A 257 -0.67 -2.82 18.80
C LEU A 257 -1.63 -1.69 19.18
N GLN A 258 -1.16 -0.44 19.17
CA GLN A 258 -2.05 0.70 19.38
C GLN A 258 -3.03 0.83 18.20
N SER A 259 -4.27 1.23 18.47
CA SER A 259 -5.32 1.33 17.45
C SER A 259 -5.08 2.45 16.42
N ASN A 260 -4.29 3.46 16.76
CA ASN A 260 -3.98 4.61 15.90
C ASN A 260 -2.80 4.39 14.95
N ILE A 261 -2.13 3.22 14.99
CA ILE A 261 -1.00 2.95 14.11
C ILE A 261 -1.50 2.76 12.68
N PRO A 262 -1.01 3.58 11.72
CA PRO A 262 -1.41 3.44 10.34
C PRO A 262 -1.00 2.07 9.79
N SER A 263 -1.95 1.31 9.26
CA SER A 263 -1.61 0.11 8.50
C SER A 263 -1.24 0.49 7.06
N TRP A 264 -0.43 -0.33 6.40
CA TRP A 264 0.05 -0.03 5.06
C TRP A 264 0.09 -1.26 4.16
N THR A 265 -0.02 -1.03 2.85
CA THR A 265 0.19 -2.02 1.78
C THR A 265 1.05 -1.38 0.71
N GLN A 266 2.15 -2.02 0.32
CA GLN A 266 3.06 -1.57 -0.71
C GLN A 266 3.02 -2.47 -1.94
N PHE A 267 2.95 -1.84 -3.10
CA PHE A 267 3.12 -2.44 -4.40
C PHE A 267 4.39 -1.90 -5.05
N GLU A 268 5.27 -2.81 -5.46
CA GLU A 268 6.49 -2.47 -6.18
C GLU A 268 6.80 -3.49 -7.28
N LYS A 269 7.76 -3.17 -8.14
CA LYS A 269 8.29 -4.11 -9.14
C LYS A 269 9.73 -4.46 -8.82
N GLN A 270 10.00 -5.75 -8.64
CA GLN A 270 11.34 -6.30 -8.56
C GLN A 270 11.57 -7.24 -9.75
N ASN A 271 12.59 -6.98 -10.58
CA ASN A 271 12.87 -7.77 -11.79
C ASN A 271 11.61 -7.97 -12.67
N ASP A 272 10.89 -6.88 -12.94
CA ASP A 272 9.62 -6.83 -13.68
C ASP A 272 8.44 -7.64 -13.11
N LYS A 273 8.56 -8.15 -11.88
CA LYS A 273 7.49 -8.87 -11.18
C LYS A 273 6.88 -8.01 -10.09
N TRP A 274 5.56 -8.02 -9.98
CA TRP A 274 4.86 -7.34 -8.89
C TRP A 274 5.17 -8.03 -7.57
N CYS A 275 5.58 -7.23 -6.59
CA CYS A 275 5.83 -7.64 -5.22
C CYS A 275 4.92 -6.82 -4.30
N ILE A 276 4.23 -7.52 -3.41
CA ILE A 276 3.23 -6.94 -2.51
C ILE A 276 3.62 -7.27 -1.07
N SER A 277 3.72 -6.26 -0.22
CA SER A 277 3.96 -6.39 1.22
C SER A 277 3.05 -5.44 1.98
N GLY A 278 2.92 -5.66 3.29
CA GLY A 278 2.11 -4.78 4.11
C GLY A 278 1.84 -5.33 5.48
N ILE A 279 0.94 -4.64 6.17
CA ILE A 279 0.38 -5.00 7.46
C ILE A 279 -1.15 -4.93 7.47
N ASN A 280 -1.79 -4.67 6.33
CA ASN A 280 -3.25 -4.66 6.25
C ASN A 280 -3.85 -6.05 6.37
N ASP A 281 -3.13 -7.11 5.99
CA ASP A 281 -3.59 -8.49 6.07
C ASP A 281 -2.73 -9.33 7.03
N ILE A 282 -2.52 -8.89 8.27
CA ILE A 282 -1.70 -9.65 9.25
C ILE A 282 -2.38 -10.91 9.76
N VAL A 283 -3.71 -11.04 9.63
CA VAL A 283 -4.50 -12.13 10.23
C VAL A 283 -3.99 -13.51 9.76
N SER A 284 -3.47 -13.58 8.53
CA SER A 284 -2.76 -14.75 8.02
C SER A 284 -1.27 -14.45 7.86
N ASN A 285 -0.42 -15.30 8.43
CA ASN A 285 1.02 -15.25 8.15
C ASN A 285 1.40 -15.95 6.84
N THR A 286 0.50 -16.74 6.24
CA THR A 286 0.77 -17.51 5.01
C THR A 286 0.31 -16.81 3.74
N GLU A 287 -0.71 -15.95 3.84
CA GLU A 287 -1.23 -15.17 2.73
C GLU A 287 -0.97 -13.68 2.98
N ILE A 288 -0.39 -13.01 1.99
CA ILE A 288 0.06 -11.62 2.13
C ILE A 288 -0.83 -10.72 1.26
N GLU A 289 -1.43 -9.72 1.92
CA GLU A 289 -2.13 -8.59 1.31
C GLU A 289 -3.20 -9.02 0.28
N ARG A 290 -4.13 -9.87 0.73
CA ARG A 290 -5.25 -10.31 -0.09
C ARG A 290 -6.19 -9.14 -0.40
N PRO A 291 -6.67 -9.00 -1.65
CA PRO A 291 -7.59 -7.92 -2.03
C PRO A 291 -8.83 -7.82 -1.13
N SER A 292 -9.39 -8.97 -0.73
CA SER A 292 -10.56 -9.07 0.15
C SER A 292 -10.38 -8.50 1.56
N TYR A 293 -9.14 -8.31 2.03
CA TYR A 293 -8.84 -7.69 3.32
C TYR A 293 -8.34 -6.25 3.17
N VAL A 294 -7.51 -6.02 2.14
CA VAL A 294 -6.86 -4.72 1.91
C VAL A 294 -7.85 -3.67 1.42
N ILE A 295 -8.67 -4.00 0.42
CA ILE A 295 -9.57 -3.03 -0.21
C ILE A 295 -10.62 -2.50 0.79
N PRO A 296 -11.34 -3.34 1.57
CA PRO A 296 -12.28 -2.84 2.55
C PRO A 296 -11.62 -1.93 3.59
N LYS A 297 -10.39 -2.23 4.02
CA LYS A 297 -9.65 -1.36 4.95
C LYS A 297 -9.30 -0.01 4.32
N LEU A 298 -8.84 0.00 3.07
CA LEU A 298 -8.48 1.26 2.38
C LEU A 298 -9.70 2.11 2.01
N TRP A 299 -10.84 1.49 1.73
CA TRP A 299 -12.05 2.18 1.26
C TRP A 299 -13.04 2.54 2.37
N ASN A 300 -13.16 1.68 3.39
CA ASN A 300 -14.13 1.79 4.49
C ASN A 300 -13.47 1.91 5.88
N GLY A 301 -12.14 1.94 5.96
CA GLY A 301 -11.42 2.00 7.23
C GLY A 301 -11.60 3.33 7.97
N THR A 302 -11.84 3.25 9.28
CA THR A 302 -11.86 4.40 10.18
C THR A 302 -10.46 4.77 10.68
N LEU A 303 -9.57 3.78 10.74
CA LEU A 303 -8.18 3.93 11.14
C LEU A 303 -7.33 4.47 9.98
N PRO A 304 -6.19 5.13 10.27
CA PRO A 304 -5.28 5.57 9.21
C PRO A 304 -4.77 4.40 8.37
N GLN A 305 -4.78 4.56 7.05
CA GLN A 305 -4.31 3.54 6.11
C GLN A 305 -3.44 4.15 5.02
N ASN A 306 -2.42 3.41 4.57
CA ASN A 306 -1.53 3.88 3.52
C ASN A 306 -1.42 2.84 2.41
N LEU A 307 -1.82 3.22 1.19
CA LEU A 307 -1.44 2.51 -0.02
C LEU A 307 -0.11 3.10 -0.51
N LYS A 308 0.91 2.28 -0.73
CA LYS A 308 2.20 2.70 -1.29
C LYS A 308 2.39 2.10 -2.68
N ILE A 309 2.62 2.94 -3.68
CA ILE A 309 2.88 2.54 -5.06
C ILE A 309 4.30 2.98 -5.41
N ASN A 310 5.26 2.08 -5.16
CA ASN A 310 6.67 2.31 -5.39
C ASN A 310 7.12 1.76 -6.76
N THR A 311 6.42 2.16 -7.82
CA THR A 311 6.77 1.81 -9.19
C THR A 311 6.03 2.68 -10.18
N ALA A 312 6.59 2.83 -11.39
CA ALA A 312 5.90 3.49 -12.48
C ALA A 312 4.76 2.58 -12.99
N LEU A 313 3.55 3.14 -13.04
CA LEU A 313 2.37 2.44 -13.55
C LEU A 313 2.36 2.42 -15.08
N SER A 314 2.07 1.26 -15.67
CA SER A 314 2.02 1.07 -17.13
C SER A 314 0.58 1.07 -17.62
N ASP A 315 0.32 1.68 -18.78
CA ASP A 315 -1.03 1.82 -19.35
C ASP A 315 -1.58 0.50 -19.94
N HIS A 316 -0.75 -0.52 -20.06
CA HIS A 316 -1.10 -1.85 -20.58
C HIS A 316 -1.07 -2.94 -19.50
N CYS A 317 -1.08 -2.56 -18.21
CA CYS A 317 -1.03 -3.48 -17.09
C CYS A 317 -2.34 -3.46 -16.30
N VAL A 318 -3.03 -4.60 -16.25
CA VAL A 318 -4.31 -4.74 -15.53
C VAL A 318 -4.18 -4.44 -14.03
N VAL A 319 -3.07 -4.81 -13.40
CA VAL A 319 -2.79 -4.47 -11.99
C VAL A 319 -2.62 -2.96 -11.82
N SER A 320 -1.99 -2.27 -12.78
CA SER A 320 -1.87 -0.81 -12.73
C SER A 320 -3.24 -0.13 -12.81
N ASP A 321 -4.13 -0.60 -13.68
CA ASP A 321 -5.49 -0.07 -13.80
C ASP A 321 -6.28 -0.26 -12.48
N SER A 322 -6.21 -1.44 -11.87
CA SER A 322 -6.86 -1.71 -10.57
C SER A 322 -6.29 -0.87 -9.43
N LEU A 323 -4.96 -0.63 -9.41
CA LEU A 323 -4.33 0.24 -8.42
C LEU A 323 -4.76 1.71 -8.56
N LEU A 324 -4.91 2.20 -9.79
CA LEU A 324 -5.43 3.55 -10.04
C LEU A 324 -6.85 3.69 -9.52
N ARG A 325 -7.73 2.72 -9.80
CA ARG A 325 -9.11 2.71 -9.29
C ARG A 325 -9.14 2.66 -7.76
N LEU A 326 -8.32 1.81 -7.15
CA LEU A 326 -8.19 1.70 -5.70
C LEU A 326 -7.80 3.05 -5.07
N ALA A 327 -6.80 3.73 -5.65
CA ALA A 327 -6.32 5.04 -5.20
C ALA A 327 -7.37 6.16 -5.35
N ILE A 328 -8.10 6.19 -6.47
CA ILE A 328 -9.15 7.20 -6.73
C ILE A 328 -10.22 7.18 -5.62
N HIS A 329 -10.67 5.99 -5.21
CA HIS A 329 -11.83 5.82 -4.33
C HIS A 329 -11.47 5.63 -2.85
N GLN A 330 -10.24 5.92 -2.44
CA GLN A 330 -9.90 5.99 -1.03
C GLN A 330 -10.74 7.07 -0.33
N THR A 331 -11.36 6.71 0.78
CA THR A 331 -12.12 7.62 1.64
C THR A 331 -11.60 7.58 3.08
N GLY A 332 -12.02 8.52 3.92
CA GLY A 332 -11.62 8.57 5.32
C GLY A 332 -10.15 8.95 5.51
N ASN A 333 -9.45 8.21 6.38
CA ASN A 333 -8.05 8.47 6.78
C ASN A 333 -7.03 7.68 5.92
N SER A 334 -7.39 7.35 4.69
CA SER A 334 -6.55 6.60 3.75
C SER A 334 -5.80 7.52 2.80
N ASN A 335 -4.50 7.27 2.61
CA ASN A 335 -3.66 8.02 1.66
C ASN A 335 -2.98 7.08 0.66
N THR A 336 -2.77 7.56 -0.56
CA THR A 336 -1.91 6.93 -1.55
C THR A 336 -0.57 7.65 -1.58
N HIS A 337 0.49 6.95 -1.26
CA HIS A 337 1.88 7.37 -1.39
C HIS A 337 2.44 6.80 -2.68
N CYS A 338 3.07 7.60 -3.51
CA CYS A 338 3.58 7.12 -4.78
C CYS A 338 4.76 7.93 -5.29
N ILE A 339 5.57 7.29 -6.12
CA ILE A 339 6.58 7.98 -6.92
C ILE A 339 5.91 8.75 -8.06
N ASN A 340 6.33 9.99 -8.30
CA ASN A 340 5.81 10.88 -9.33
C ASN A 340 4.29 11.06 -9.26
N SER A 341 3.80 11.55 -8.12
CA SER A 341 2.39 11.85 -7.85
C SER A 341 1.73 12.69 -8.95
N ASP A 342 2.43 13.66 -9.54
CA ASP A 342 1.93 14.46 -10.67
C ASP A 342 1.63 13.62 -11.92
N VAL A 343 2.48 12.62 -12.20
CA VAL A 343 2.27 11.69 -13.32
C VAL A 343 1.07 10.80 -13.04
N ILE A 344 0.90 10.31 -11.80
CA ILE A 344 -0.27 9.51 -11.42
C ILE A 344 -1.54 10.35 -11.52
N ARG A 345 -1.55 11.58 -11.00
CA ARG A 345 -2.69 12.51 -11.12
C ARG A 345 -3.04 12.79 -12.58
N SER A 346 -2.03 13.03 -13.42
CA SER A 346 -2.22 13.24 -14.86
C SER A 346 -2.80 12.01 -15.57
N LYS A 347 -2.34 10.81 -15.21
CA LYS A 347 -2.89 9.55 -15.72
C LYS A 347 -4.34 9.35 -15.30
N ILE A 348 -4.66 9.59 -14.02
CA ILE A 348 -6.04 9.54 -13.52
C ILE A 348 -6.90 10.53 -14.31
N TYR A 349 -6.45 11.79 -14.44
CA TYR A 349 -7.13 12.84 -15.19
C TYR A 349 -7.46 12.39 -16.61
N ALA A 350 -6.48 11.85 -17.35
CA ALA A 350 -6.70 11.37 -18.70
C ALA A 350 -7.68 10.17 -18.76
N LYS A 351 -7.59 9.22 -17.82
CA LYS A 351 -8.40 7.99 -17.81
C LYS A 351 -9.85 8.23 -17.40
N ILE A 352 -10.14 9.22 -16.55
CA ILE A 352 -11.51 9.59 -16.16
C ILE A 352 -12.04 10.82 -16.88
N GLY A 353 -11.23 11.43 -17.76
CA GLY A 353 -11.58 12.62 -18.53
C GLY A 353 -11.81 13.87 -17.66
N GLY A 354 -11.10 13.96 -16.55
CA GLY A 354 -11.08 15.13 -15.67
C GLY A 354 -12.11 15.13 -14.53
N THR A 355 -13.05 14.19 -14.47
CA THR A 355 -14.11 14.15 -13.44
C THR A 355 -14.54 12.72 -13.10
N LEU A 356 -14.98 12.50 -11.85
CA LEU A 356 -15.68 11.28 -11.45
C LEU A 356 -17.19 11.35 -11.75
N GLY A 357 -17.68 12.55 -12.07
CA GLY A 357 -19.07 12.81 -12.40
C GLY A 357 -19.83 13.60 -11.36
N ILE A 358 -19.20 13.97 -10.23
CA ILE A 358 -19.86 14.63 -9.10
C ILE A 358 -19.65 16.14 -9.21
N GLU A 359 -18.38 16.55 -9.29
CA GLU A 359 -17.95 17.94 -9.38
C GLU A 359 -16.93 18.14 -10.50
N SER A 360 -16.71 19.39 -10.88
CA SER A 360 -15.76 19.74 -11.94
C SER A 360 -14.29 19.54 -11.53
N ASN A 361 -14.01 19.45 -10.23
CA ASN A 361 -12.67 19.39 -9.64
C ASN A 361 -12.46 18.12 -8.78
N ASP A 362 -13.17 17.02 -9.07
CA ASP A 362 -13.10 15.74 -8.35
C ASP A 362 -11.67 15.18 -8.16
N ILE A 363 -10.71 15.58 -9.00
CA ILE A 363 -9.32 15.10 -8.98
C ILE A 363 -8.47 15.85 -7.94
N GLU A 364 -8.80 17.11 -7.65
CA GLU A 364 -8.03 17.95 -6.72
C GLU A 364 -8.10 17.41 -5.29
N ILE A 365 -9.24 16.79 -4.93
CA ILE A 365 -9.51 16.23 -3.60
C ILE A 365 -8.94 14.82 -3.37
N LEU A 366 -8.24 14.24 -4.34
CA LEU A 366 -7.63 12.92 -4.21
C LEU A 366 -6.40 12.98 -3.28
N SER A 367 -6.34 12.07 -2.30
CA SER A 367 -5.22 11.97 -1.36
C SER A 367 -4.05 11.17 -1.95
N ILE A 368 -3.36 11.79 -2.91
CA ILE A 368 -2.17 11.25 -3.57
C ILE A 368 -0.97 12.12 -3.18
N ILE A 369 -0.01 11.52 -2.49
CA ILE A 369 1.13 12.18 -1.85
C ILE A 369 2.42 11.64 -2.49
N GLU A 370 3.32 12.54 -2.87
CA GLU A 370 4.66 12.18 -3.34
C GLU A 370 5.43 11.47 -2.23
N ASN A 371 5.96 10.29 -2.52
CA ASN A 371 6.82 9.55 -1.61
C ASN A 371 7.73 8.60 -2.40
N ASP A 372 9.03 8.81 -2.27
CA ASP A 372 10.11 8.02 -2.88
C ASP A 372 10.77 7.04 -1.90
N GLU A 373 10.31 6.99 -0.65
CA GLU A 373 10.79 6.03 0.34
C GLU A 373 10.35 4.62 -0.07
N SER A 374 11.34 3.86 -0.56
CA SER A 374 11.21 2.44 -0.84
C SER A 374 11.99 1.62 0.15
N PHE A 375 11.46 0.44 0.44
CA PHE A 375 12.18 -0.56 1.21
C PHE A 375 11.78 -1.95 0.75
N CYS A 376 12.78 -2.82 0.70
CA CYS A 376 12.57 -4.23 0.44
C CYS A 376 11.96 -4.89 1.68
N CYS A 377 11.05 -5.83 1.45
CA CYS A 377 10.57 -6.75 2.48
C CYS A 377 10.80 -8.18 1.97
N GLU A 378 11.25 -9.07 2.84
CA GLU A 378 11.46 -10.47 2.49
C GLU A 378 10.12 -11.23 2.40
N GLU A 379 9.20 -10.87 3.30
CA GLU A 379 7.85 -11.44 3.40
C GLU A 379 6.92 -10.73 2.42
N ILE A 380 7.00 -11.15 1.15
CA ILE A 380 6.23 -10.59 0.03
C ILE A 380 5.42 -11.65 -0.71
N ARG A 381 4.26 -11.22 -1.21
CA ARG A 381 3.55 -11.94 -2.28
C ARG A 381 4.15 -11.50 -3.62
N ARG A 382 4.72 -12.45 -4.36
CA ARG A 382 5.21 -12.22 -5.73
C ARG A 382 4.19 -12.71 -6.74
N LEU A 383 3.86 -11.87 -7.72
CA LEU A 383 3.12 -12.28 -8.91
C LEU A 383 4.15 -12.58 -10.01
N ALA A 384 4.48 -13.86 -10.17
CA ALA A 384 5.54 -14.36 -11.03
C ALA A 384 5.12 -14.48 -12.50
N SER A 385 3.83 -14.56 -12.79
CA SER A 385 3.31 -14.78 -14.15
C SER A 385 2.23 -13.78 -14.57
N MET A 386 2.02 -13.64 -15.89
CA MET A 386 0.91 -12.84 -16.42
C MET A 386 -0.47 -13.38 -16.00
N ALA A 387 -0.59 -14.70 -15.80
CA ALA A 387 -1.84 -15.31 -15.33
C ALA A 387 -2.13 -14.90 -13.88
N GLU A 388 -1.12 -14.90 -13.01
CA GLU A 388 -1.24 -14.42 -11.63
C GLU A 388 -1.55 -12.93 -11.58
N ASN A 389 -0.94 -12.11 -12.45
CA ASN A 389 -1.27 -10.69 -12.57
C ASN A 389 -2.75 -10.46 -12.93
N ARG A 390 -3.29 -11.23 -13.88
CA ARG A 390 -4.71 -11.15 -14.26
C ARG A 390 -5.62 -11.60 -13.13
N SER A 391 -5.35 -12.77 -12.53
CA SER A 391 -6.14 -13.29 -11.42
C SER A 391 -6.15 -12.34 -10.23
N TYR A 392 -5.01 -11.74 -9.88
CA TYR A 392 -4.94 -10.75 -8.79
C TYR A 392 -5.73 -9.49 -9.11
N ALA A 393 -5.64 -8.96 -10.34
CA ALA A 393 -6.42 -7.81 -10.77
C ALA A 393 -7.93 -8.11 -10.80
N GLU A 394 -8.34 -9.28 -11.29
CA GLU A 394 -9.74 -9.75 -11.27
C GLU A 394 -10.28 -9.82 -9.83
N ASP A 395 -9.49 -10.33 -8.89
CA ASP A 395 -9.85 -10.33 -7.47
C ASP A 395 -9.97 -8.92 -6.89
N MET A 396 -9.07 -7.99 -7.27
CA MET A 396 -9.19 -6.58 -6.87
C MET A 396 -10.48 -5.95 -7.39
N GLU A 397 -10.76 -6.09 -8.69
CA GLU A 397 -11.96 -5.53 -9.31
C GLU A 397 -13.23 -6.12 -8.69
N ARG A 398 -13.27 -7.44 -8.48
CA ARG A 398 -14.38 -8.13 -7.83
C ARG A 398 -14.63 -7.59 -6.42
N THR A 399 -13.57 -7.47 -5.60
CA THR A 399 -13.71 -6.91 -4.25
C THR A 399 -14.17 -5.45 -4.30
N MET A 400 -13.60 -4.62 -5.18
CA MET A 400 -14.03 -3.23 -5.35
C MET A 400 -15.51 -3.11 -5.77
N HIS A 401 -15.99 -3.99 -6.65
CA HIS A 401 -17.41 -4.03 -7.04
C HIS A 401 -18.31 -4.36 -5.85
N LEU A 402 -17.95 -5.38 -5.07
CA LEU A 402 -18.71 -5.79 -3.89
C LEU A 402 -18.77 -4.69 -2.83
N GLU A 403 -17.65 -4.04 -2.52
CA GLU A 403 -17.63 -2.93 -1.55
C GLU A 403 -18.48 -1.74 -2.04
N THR A 404 -18.40 -1.41 -3.33
CA THR A 404 -19.24 -0.37 -3.93
C THR A 404 -20.72 -0.74 -3.83
N TRP A 405 -21.07 -1.99 -4.20
CA TRP A 405 -22.43 -2.50 -4.15
C TRP A 405 -23.02 -2.47 -2.74
N ASN A 406 -22.26 -2.91 -1.74
CA ASN A 406 -22.68 -2.88 -0.34
C ASN A 406 -23.00 -1.45 0.09
N LYS A 407 -22.16 -0.47 -0.28
CA LYS A 407 -22.39 0.94 0.04
C LYS A 407 -23.59 1.51 -0.71
N VAL A 408 -23.71 1.25 -2.00
CA VAL A 408 -24.85 1.68 -2.83
C VAL A 408 -26.15 1.11 -2.28
N SER A 409 -26.17 -0.18 -1.95
CA SER A 409 -27.35 -0.85 -1.42
C SER A 409 -27.79 -0.25 -0.09
N SER A 410 -26.84 -0.04 0.83
CA SER A 410 -27.12 0.63 2.10
C SER A 410 -27.63 2.06 1.91
N ASN A 411 -27.10 2.80 0.94
CA ASN A 411 -27.57 4.15 0.62
C ASN A 411 -28.99 4.12 0.04
N ILE A 412 -29.33 3.15 -0.83
CA ILE A 412 -30.69 2.99 -1.38
C ILE A 412 -31.67 2.64 -0.26
N ASP A 413 -31.33 1.68 0.60
CA ASP A 413 -32.15 1.35 1.79
C ASP A 413 -32.42 2.62 2.61
N GLY A 414 -31.39 3.46 2.80
CA GLY A 414 -31.52 4.76 3.48
C GLY A 414 -32.43 5.75 2.75
N ILE A 415 -32.31 5.86 1.42
CA ILE A 415 -33.15 6.74 0.59
C ILE A 415 -34.62 6.32 0.66
N ILE A 416 -34.91 5.01 0.52
CA ILE A 416 -36.27 4.47 0.57
C ILE A 416 -36.89 4.74 1.94
N ASN A 417 -36.17 4.44 3.03
CA ASN A 417 -36.66 4.68 4.40
C ASN A 417 -36.89 6.16 4.72
N ALA A 418 -36.17 7.07 4.05
CA ALA A 418 -36.26 8.51 4.28
C ALA A 418 -37.24 9.24 3.34
N MET A 419 -38.05 8.52 2.54
CA MET A 419 -39.04 9.14 1.66
C MET A 419 -40.09 9.93 2.45
N GLU A 420 -40.41 11.15 2.00
CA GLU A 420 -41.32 12.09 2.70
C GLU A 420 -42.76 11.58 2.78
N ASN A 421 -43.24 10.93 1.71
CA ASN A 421 -44.57 10.31 1.61
C ASN A 421 -45.73 11.17 2.16
N SER A 422 -45.73 12.47 1.80
CA SER A 422 -46.64 13.47 2.34
C SER A 422 -48.13 13.16 2.14
N GLU A 423 -48.50 12.33 1.16
CA GLU A 423 -49.88 11.95 0.87
C GLU A 423 -50.15 10.42 0.87
N SER A 424 -49.16 9.57 0.60
CA SER A 424 -49.31 8.11 0.51
C SER A 424 -47.96 7.39 0.58
N ASN A 425 -47.95 6.13 0.99
CA ASN A 425 -46.77 5.25 0.95
C ASN A 425 -46.74 4.30 -0.26
N THR A 426 -47.76 4.32 -1.11
CA THR A 426 -47.90 3.34 -2.23
C THR A 426 -46.69 3.30 -3.18
N LEU A 427 -46.01 4.44 -3.39
CA LEU A 427 -44.78 4.48 -4.16
C LEU A 427 -43.60 3.85 -3.40
N GLN A 428 -43.47 4.16 -2.11
CA GLN A 428 -42.42 3.61 -1.26
C GLN A 428 -42.53 2.09 -1.17
N ASP A 429 -43.74 1.57 -0.90
CA ASP A 429 -44.00 0.13 -0.79
C ASP A 429 -43.61 -0.59 -2.10
N GLY A 430 -44.05 -0.07 -3.25
CA GLY A 430 -43.70 -0.65 -4.55
C GLY A 430 -42.21 -0.58 -4.89
N ILE A 431 -41.51 0.47 -4.45
CA ILE A 431 -40.05 0.59 -4.60
C ILE A 431 -39.33 -0.40 -3.70
N ASP A 432 -39.75 -0.55 -2.44
CA ASP A 432 -39.13 -1.47 -1.48
C ASP A 432 -39.26 -2.92 -1.97
N ASP A 433 -40.45 -3.32 -2.41
CA ASP A 433 -40.70 -4.64 -2.98
C ASP A 433 -39.79 -4.92 -4.20
N ARG A 434 -39.73 -3.98 -5.16
CA ARG A 434 -38.88 -4.12 -6.36
C ARG A 434 -37.39 -4.12 -6.01
N TRP A 435 -37.00 -3.28 -5.07
CA TRP A 435 -35.62 -3.15 -4.64
C TRP A 435 -35.13 -4.44 -3.98
N ASN A 436 -35.92 -5.08 -3.12
CA ASN A 436 -35.58 -6.35 -2.51
C ASN A 436 -35.32 -7.45 -3.57
N ILE A 437 -36.12 -7.49 -4.64
CA ILE A 437 -35.92 -8.41 -5.78
C ILE A 437 -34.59 -8.09 -6.51
N TRP A 438 -34.37 -6.84 -6.89
CA TRP A 438 -33.14 -6.44 -7.60
C TRP A 438 -31.89 -6.65 -6.77
N LYS A 439 -31.98 -6.40 -5.45
CA LYS A 439 -30.89 -6.55 -4.50
C LYS A 439 -30.45 -8.00 -4.41
N GLU A 440 -31.39 -8.94 -4.33
CA GLU A 440 -31.12 -10.38 -4.35
C GLU A 440 -30.43 -10.78 -5.67
N GLN A 441 -31.03 -10.44 -6.81
CA GLN A 441 -30.52 -10.81 -8.15
C GLN A 441 -29.11 -10.25 -8.44
N LEU A 442 -28.87 -8.98 -8.16
CA LEU A 442 -27.57 -8.35 -8.43
C LEU A 442 -26.48 -8.85 -7.46
N SER A 443 -26.83 -9.21 -6.23
CA SER A 443 -25.86 -9.72 -5.25
C SER A 443 -25.25 -11.06 -5.66
N GLU A 444 -25.90 -11.84 -6.53
CA GLU A 444 -25.39 -13.11 -7.05
C GLU A 444 -24.33 -12.94 -8.15
N ASN A 445 -24.26 -11.76 -8.81
CA ASN A 445 -23.40 -11.55 -9.98
C ASN A 445 -22.62 -10.23 -9.95
N THR A 446 -21.36 -10.29 -9.50
CA THR A 446 -20.45 -9.13 -9.42
C THR A 446 -20.12 -8.50 -10.78
N GLN A 447 -20.21 -9.26 -11.88
CA GLN A 447 -19.99 -8.71 -13.22
C GLN A 447 -21.17 -7.81 -13.63
N GLU A 448 -22.40 -8.25 -13.38
CA GLU A 448 -23.59 -7.45 -13.69
C GLU A 448 -23.67 -6.16 -12.86
N ILE A 449 -23.25 -6.20 -11.59
CA ILE A 449 -23.06 -5.00 -10.77
C ILE A 449 -22.11 -4.01 -11.48
N GLY A 450 -20.97 -4.52 -11.96
CA GLY A 450 -19.97 -3.71 -12.66
C GLY A 450 -20.49 -3.09 -13.94
N GLU A 451 -21.22 -3.85 -14.75
CA GLU A 451 -21.82 -3.39 -16.00
C GLU A 451 -22.92 -2.34 -15.76
N LEU A 452 -23.80 -2.57 -14.77
CA LEU A 452 -24.84 -1.63 -14.36
C LEU A 452 -24.25 -0.30 -13.88
N PHE A 453 -23.28 -0.33 -12.98
CA PHE A 453 -22.67 0.89 -12.49
C PHE A 453 -21.85 1.60 -13.56
N LYS A 454 -21.21 0.85 -14.46
CA LYS A 454 -20.48 1.44 -15.59
C LYS A 454 -21.41 2.20 -16.52
N SER A 455 -22.58 1.66 -16.87
CA SER A 455 -23.53 2.38 -17.73
C SER A 455 -24.03 3.69 -17.08
N MET A 456 -24.12 3.72 -15.73
CA MET A 456 -24.48 4.93 -14.99
C MET A 456 -23.44 6.05 -15.01
N VAL A 457 -22.16 5.70 -15.15
CA VAL A 457 -21.05 6.67 -15.05
C VAL A 457 -20.24 6.82 -16.32
N HIS A 458 -20.65 6.19 -17.42
CA HIS A 458 -19.94 6.23 -18.69
C HIS A 458 -20.91 6.29 -19.88
N PRO A 459 -21.38 7.51 -20.23
CA PRO A 459 -22.12 7.74 -21.46
C PRO A 459 -21.32 7.26 -22.68
N ILE A 460 -22.00 6.65 -23.65
CA ILE A 460 -21.40 6.14 -24.89
C ILE A 460 -20.70 7.28 -25.64
N ALA A 461 -21.24 8.50 -25.57
CA ALA A 461 -20.68 9.69 -26.20
C ALA A 461 -19.23 10.00 -25.78
N GLU A 462 -18.78 9.58 -24.59
CA GLU A 462 -17.39 9.80 -24.14
C GLU A 462 -16.37 8.88 -24.84
N GLY A 463 -16.83 7.84 -25.53
CA GLY A 463 -15.98 6.91 -26.26
C GLY A 463 -15.16 5.98 -25.37
N LYS A 464 -14.24 5.25 -26.00
CA LYS A 464 -13.48 4.16 -25.34
C LYS A 464 -12.24 4.63 -24.59
N ASN A 465 -11.80 5.87 -24.83
CA ASN A 465 -10.65 6.47 -24.17
C ASN A 465 -10.89 6.72 -22.69
N ILE A 466 -12.14 7.05 -22.33
CA ILE A 466 -12.55 7.19 -20.94
C ILE A 466 -12.83 5.80 -20.34
N LYS A 467 -12.22 5.54 -19.19
CA LYS A 467 -12.36 4.30 -18.43
C LYS A 467 -13.46 4.44 -17.39
N GLY A 468 -14.71 4.20 -17.81
CA GLY A 468 -15.88 4.28 -16.92
C GLY A 468 -15.74 3.52 -15.59
N LEU A 469 -15.07 2.38 -15.58
CA LEU A 469 -14.82 1.59 -14.36
C LEU A 469 -14.07 2.38 -13.27
N PHE A 470 -13.20 3.32 -13.66
CA PHE A 470 -12.43 4.12 -12.70
C PHE A 470 -13.31 5.09 -11.94
N ARG A 471 -14.50 5.41 -12.44
CA ARG A 471 -15.50 6.24 -11.75
C ARG A 471 -16.37 5.44 -10.78
N ILE A 472 -16.22 4.12 -10.69
CA ILE A 472 -17.04 3.27 -9.82
C ILE A 472 -16.29 2.99 -8.52
N GLY A 473 -16.80 3.47 -7.39
CA GLY A 473 -16.23 3.19 -6.08
C GLY A 473 -16.90 3.99 -4.96
N MET A 474 -16.27 4.02 -3.79
CA MET A 474 -16.84 4.63 -2.59
C MET A 474 -17.21 6.11 -2.74
N ARG A 475 -16.41 6.89 -3.47
CA ARG A 475 -16.67 8.33 -3.66
C ARG A 475 -17.94 8.58 -4.48
N THR A 476 -18.24 7.70 -5.43
CA THR A 476 -19.39 7.80 -6.32
C THR A 476 -20.57 6.94 -5.87
N ALA A 477 -20.46 6.19 -4.77
CA ALA A 477 -21.52 5.31 -4.28
C ALA A 477 -22.85 6.04 -4.02
N GLN A 478 -22.82 7.29 -3.54
CA GLN A 478 -24.03 8.09 -3.37
C GLN A 478 -24.67 8.46 -4.73
N LEU A 479 -23.85 8.85 -5.70
CA LEU A 479 -24.30 9.16 -7.06
C LEU A 479 -24.93 7.95 -7.74
N LEU A 480 -24.30 6.78 -7.62
CA LEU A 480 -24.80 5.51 -8.12
C LEU A 480 -26.13 5.12 -7.46
N ALA A 481 -26.24 5.28 -6.13
CA ALA A 481 -27.47 5.00 -5.38
C ALA A 481 -28.64 5.86 -5.85
N GLU A 482 -28.44 7.17 -6.02
CA GLU A 482 -29.50 8.06 -6.52
C GLU A 482 -29.89 7.75 -7.97
N SER A 483 -28.92 7.39 -8.81
CA SER A 483 -29.17 6.95 -10.19
C SER A 483 -30.02 5.68 -10.24
N LEU A 484 -29.67 4.68 -9.43
CA LEU A 484 -30.41 3.43 -9.33
C LEU A 484 -31.79 3.62 -8.69
N PHE A 485 -31.93 4.54 -7.73
CA PHE A 485 -33.23 4.90 -7.14
C PHE A 485 -34.19 5.52 -8.16
N PHE A 486 -33.71 6.42 -9.02
CA PHE A 486 -34.53 6.98 -10.11
C PHE A 486 -34.93 5.90 -11.13
N LEU A 487 -34.03 4.96 -11.41
CA LEU A 487 -34.30 3.81 -12.26
C LEU A 487 -35.39 2.89 -11.64
N LEU A 488 -35.33 2.65 -10.33
CA LEU A 488 -36.36 1.90 -9.59
C LEU A 488 -37.72 2.57 -9.66
N ILE A 489 -37.80 3.89 -9.39
CA ILE A 489 -39.06 4.65 -9.50
C ILE A 489 -39.65 4.49 -10.91
N THR A 490 -38.82 4.58 -11.93
CA THR A 490 -39.22 4.45 -13.33
C THR A 490 -39.77 3.05 -13.61
N SER A 491 -39.06 2.01 -13.18
CA SER A 491 -39.48 0.62 -13.34
C SER A 491 -40.81 0.34 -12.65
N VAL A 492 -40.95 0.70 -11.37
CA VAL A 492 -42.17 0.45 -10.57
C VAL A 492 -43.38 1.21 -11.13
N SER A 493 -43.15 2.43 -11.63
CA SER A 493 -44.23 3.27 -12.16
C SER A 493 -44.72 2.78 -13.52
N LEU A 494 -43.84 2.32 -14.40
CA LEU A 494 -44.19 1.90 -15.77
C LEU A 494 -44.53 0.41 -15.88
N ASP A 495 -44.06 -0.41 -14.93
CA ASP A 495 -44.20 -1.87 -14.93
C ASP A 495 -44.54 -2.42 -13.54
N PRO A 496 -45.75 -2.12 -13.02
CA PRO A 496 -46.13 -2.50 -11.65
C PRO A 496 -46.26 -4.01 -11.44
N ASP A 497 -46.72 -4.74 -12.46
CA ASP A 497 -47.20 -6.12 -12.31
C ASP A 497 -46.12 -7.18 -12.58
N ASN A 498 -45.00 -6.82 -13.19
CA ASN A 498 -43.89 -7.74 -13.43
C ASN A 498 -42.79 -7.58 -12.37
N ASN A 499 -41.93 -8.59 -12.24
CA ASN A 499 -40.75 -8.51 -11.37
C ASN A 499 -39.64 -7.58 -11.91
N GLY A 500 -39.83 -6.99 -13.10
CA GLY A 500 -39.02 -5.99 -13.83
C GLY A 500 -37.50 -6.14 -13.85
N SER A 501 -36.87 -5.92 -15.00
CA SER A 501 -35.40 -5.86 -15.08
C SER A 501 -34.91 -4.42 -15.02
N TRP A 502 -33.77 -4.16 -14.37
CA TRP A 502 -33.09 -2.86 -14.47
C TRP A 502 -32.62 -2.54 -15.90
N LYS A 503 -32.64 -3.51 -16.83
CA LYS A 503 -32.27 -3.33 -18.24
C LYS A 503 -33.48 -3.03 -19.14
N LYS A 504 -34.68 -3.48 -18.77
CA LYS A 504 -35.91 -3.31 -19.58
C LYS A 504 -37.19 -3.42 -18.76
N ILE A 505 -38.20 -2.64 -19.15
CA ILE A 505 -39.59 -2.74 -18.67
C ILE A 505 -40.33 -3.83 -19.43
N ASP A 506 -40.30 -3.77 -20.76
CA ASP A 506 -40.89 -4.75 -21.65
C ASP A 506 -39.96 -4.97 -22.85
N ASP A 507 -40.40 -5.72 -23.87
CA ASP A 507 -39.59 -5.98 -25.06
C ASP A 507 -39.36 -4.73 -25.94
N LYS A 508 -40.07 -3.62 -25.68
CA LYS A 508 -39.95 -2.35 -26.42
C LYS A 508 -39.11 -1.30 -25.68
N LEU A 509 -39.18 -1.26 -24.35
CA LEU A 509 -38.60 -0.22 -23.49
C LEU A 509 -37.35 -0.73 -22.76
N SER A 510 -36.19 -0.55 -23.39
CA SER A 510 -34.89 -0.67 -22.73
C SER A 510 -34.60 0.55 -21.86
N LEU A 511 -33.95 0.33 -20.73
CA LEU A 511 -33.65 1.36 -19.72
C LEU A 511 -32.13 1.59 -19.57
N ILE A 512 -31.72 2.86 -19.52
CA ILE A 512 -30.39 3.27 -19.04
C ILE A 512 -30.56 4.46 -18.10
N ALA A 513 -29.89 4.39 -16.95
CA ALA A 513 -29.72 5.54 -16.07
C ALA A 513 -28.33 6.13 -16.27
N ILE A 514 -28.21 7.45 -16.30
CA ILE A 514 -26.97 8.22 -16.31
C ILE A 514 -26.95 9.08 -15.05
N GLY A 515 -26.07 8.72 -14.12
CA GLY A 515 -25.99 9.35 -12.80
C GLY A 515 -25.08 10.58 -12.75
N LEU A 516 -24.35 10.86 -13.82
CA LEU A 516 -23.36 11.93 -13.87
C LEU A 516 -24.01 13.33 -13.79
N ARG A 517 -23.36 14.25 -13.08
CA ARG A 517 -23.62 15.69 -13.16
C ARG A 517 -22.66 16.39 -14.13
N TYR A 518 -21.40 15.97 -14.09
CA TYR A 518 -20.34 16.42 -14.98
C TYR A 518 -19.79 15.26 -15.81
N TRP A 519 -19.27 15.56 -16.99
CA TRP A 519 -18.70 14.56 -17.90
C TRP A 519 -17.55 15.16 -18.72
N SER A 520 -16.84 14.31 -19.47
CA SER A 520 -15.62 14.69 -20.21
C SER A 520 -15.91 15.32 -21.57
N GLY A 521 -17.14 15.12 -22.07
CA GLY A 521 -17.55 15.49 -23.41
C GLY A 521 -17.38 14.38 -24.46
N VAL A 522 -17.77 14.72 -25.69
CA VAL A 522 -17.77 13.81 -26.84
C VAL A 522 -16.37 13.37 -27.23
N GLU A 523 -16.22 12.09 -27.58
CA GLU A 523 -14.98 11.50 -28.11
C GLU A 523 -14.39 12.33 -29.28
N GLY A 524 -13.06 12.44 -29.32
CA GLY A 524 -12.33 13.15 -30.37
C GLY A 524 -12.34 14.68 -30.27
N LYS A 525 -13.16 15.27 -29.38
CA LYS A 525 -13.09 16.71 -29.07
C LYS A 525 -12.10 16.97 -27.93
N LYS A 526 -11.59 18.20 -27.83
CA LYS A 526 -10.71 18.61 -26.73
C LYS A 526 -11.45 18.39 -25.40
N GLY A 527 -10.94 17.48 -24.58
CA GLY A 527 -11.53 17.13 -23.29
C GLY A 527 -11.63 18.34 -22.39
N ARG A 528 -12.85 18.65 -21.95
CA ARG A 528 -13.12 19.68 -20.95
C ARG A 528 -14.29 19.18 -20.12
N VAL A 529 -14.10 19.20 -18.81
CA VAL A 529 -15.16 18.89 -17.85
C VAL A 529 -16.27 19.92 -17.99
N ARG A 530 -17.49 19.42 -18.14
CA ARG A 530 -18.68 20.21 -18.50
C ARG A 530 -19.92 19.60 -17.86
N GLY A 531 -20.93 20.41 -17.59
CA GLY A 531 -22.19 19.93 -17.02
C GLY A 531 -22.97 19.11 -18.04
N ILE A 532 -23.70 18.08 -17.60
CA ILE A 532 -24.64 17.39 -18.50
C ILE A 532 -25.82 18.29 -18.87
N ASP A 533 -26.26 19.18 -17.97
CA ASP A 533 -27.33 20.15 -18.27
C ASP A 533 -27.00 21.05 -19.49
N GLU A 534 -25.72 21.26 -19.81
CA GLU A 534 -25.26 22.12 -20.93
C GLU A 534 -25.12 21.38 -22.26
N ASP A 535 -25.05 20.05 -22.22
CA ASP A 535 -24.54 19.22 -23.31
C ASP A 535 -25.39 17.93 -23.50
N GLY A 536 -26.60 17.94 -22.93
CA GLY A 536 -27.49 16.78 -22.81
C GLY A 536 -27.84 16.15 -24.16
N GLU A 537 -28.02 16.98 -25.19
CA GLU A 537 -28.39 16.53 -26.53
C GLU A 537 -27.32 15.63 -27.16
N LYS A 538 -26.03 15.89 -26.85
CA LYS A 538 -24.89 15.12 -27.37
C LYS A 538 -24.83 13.72 -26.78
N ILE A 539 -25.28 13.58 -25.53
CA ILE A 539 -25.36 12.29 -24.85
C ILE A 539 -26.55 11.52 -25.39
N ILE A 540 -27.74 12.14 -25.36
CA ILE A 540 -29.00 11.53 -25.80
C ILE A 540 -28.86 10.94 -27.22
N GLY A 541 -28.29 11.70 -28.16
CA GLY A 541 -28.17 11.26 -29.56
C GLY A 541 -27.22 10.08 -29.80
N LYS A 542 -26.47 9.62 -28.79
CA LYS A 542 -25.52 8.49 -28.89
C LYS A 542 -25.88 7.28 -28.04
N GLU A 543 -26.85 7.41 -27.14
CA GLU A 543 -27.29 6.28 -26.33
C GLU A 543 -28.18 5.34 -27.13
N ASN A 544 -28.09 4.03 -26.83
CA ASN A 544 -28.83 3.00 -27.56
C ASN A 544 -30.19 2.64 -26.91
N SER A 545 -30.51 3.24 -25.76
CA SER A 545 -31.67 2.91 -24.96
C SER A 545 -32.86 3.83 -25.21
N ASN A 546 -34.07 3.27 -25.11
CA ASN A 546 -35.31 4.00 -25.38
C ASN A 546 -35.75 4.86 -24.19
N VAL A 547 -35.36 4.50 -22.98
CA VAL A 547 -35.69 5.23 -21.76
C VAL A 547 -34.40 5.67 -21.07
N LEU A 548 -34.17 6.98 -21.06
CA LEU A 548 -32.99 7.60 -20.45
C LEU A 548 -33.36 8.30 -19.14
N VAL A 549 -32.67 7.94 -18.06
CA VAL A 549 -32.93 8.47 -16.72
C VAL A 549 -31.72 9.25 -16.22
N PHE A 550 -31.85 10.56 -16.07
CA PHE A 550 -30.79 11.45 -15.59
C PHE A 550 -31.08 11.92 -14.16
N SER A 551 -30.41 11.34 -13.17
CA SER A 551 -30.70 11.63 -11.75
C SER A 551 -30.10 12.95 -11.24
N LYS A 552 -29.11 13.50 -11.93
CA LYS A 552 -28.41 14.75 -11.55
C LYS A 552 -28.69 15.95 -12.45
N VAL A 553 -29.41 15.75 -13.55
CA VAL A 553 -29.82 16.81 -14.47
C VAL A 553 -31.08 17.47 -13.93
N THR A 554 -31.08 18.80 -13.88
CA THR A 554 -32.20 19.59 -13.37
C THR A 554 -33.00 20.28 -14.45
N SER A 555 -32.41 20.45 -15.64
CA SER A 555 -33.10 20.91 -16.84
C SER A 555 -34.24 19.97 -17.22
N SER A 556 -35.26 20.51 -17.86
CA SER A 556 -36.40 19.74 -18.32
C SER A 556 -36.02 18.80 -19.48
N PRO A 557 -36.76 17.69 -19.70
CA PRO A 557 -36.52 16.80 -20.83
C PRO A 557 -36.56 17.51 -22.20
N ASN A 558 -37.38 18.57 -22.33
CA ASN A 558 -37.48 19.34 -23.56
C ASN A 558 -36.23 20.19 -23.81
N GLU A 559 -35.74 20.89 -22.78
CA GLU A 559 -34.49 21.69 -22.87
C GLU A 559 -33.30 20.80 -23.25
N MET A 560 -33.22 19.57 -22.74
CA MET A 560 -32.19 18.61 -23.13
C MET A 560 -32.26 18.18 -24.61
N MET A 561 -33.39 18.40 -25.28
CA MET A 561 -33.63 17.98 -26.67
C MET A 561 -33.70 19.14 -27.67
N GLU A 562 -33.69 20.40 -27.23
CA GLU A 562 -33.92 21.58 -28.10
C GLU A 562 -32.98 21.62 -29.31
N ASP A 563 -31.71 21.26 -29.13
CA ASP A 563 -30.69 21.26 -30.18
C ASP A 563 -30.72 20.04 -31.12
N LEU A 564 -31.33 18.92 -30.69
CA LEU A 564 -31.59 17.76 -31.55
C LEU A 564 -32.74 18.04 -32.52
N ILE A 565 -33.74 18.79 -32.07
CA ILE A 565 -34.95 19.10 -32.85
C ILE A 565 -34.68 20.26 -33.84
N SER A 566 -33.92 21.28 -33.42
CA SER A 566 -33.65 22.49 -34.22
C SER A 566 -32.64 22.29 -35.36
N ASN A 567 -31.64 21.41 -35.19
CA ASN A 567 -30.59 21.18 -36.20
C ASN A 567 -30.98 20.19 -37.32
N SER A 568 -32.21 19.67 -37.31
CA SER A 568 -32.72 18.76 -38.34
C SER A 568 -32.84 19.38 -39.73
N LYS A 569 -32.79 20.73 -39.85
CA LYS A 569 -32.98 21.44 -41.13
C LYS A 569 -31.70 21.82 -41.88
N ASP A 570 -30.53 21.88 -41.23
CA ASP A 570 -29.33 22.50 -41.83
C ASP A 570 -28.04 21.64 -41.86
N GLN A 571 -28.11 20.34 -41.58
CA GLN A 571 -26.96 19.44 -41.76
C GLN A 571 -27.22 18.34 -42.78
N GLY A 572 -26.88 18.62 -44.04
CA GLY A 572 -26.84 17.67 -45.16
C GLY A 572 -25.78 16.56 -45.03
N SER A 573 -25.43 16.12 -43.81
CA SER A 573 -24.51 15.01 -43.57
C SER A 573 -24.82 14.16 -42.34
N ASN A 574 -25.81 14.52 -41.51
CA ASN A 574 -26.29 13.65 -40.44
C ASN A 574 -27.68 13.15 -40.81
N SER A 575 -27.68 12.13 -41.67
CA SER A 575 -28.86 11.34 -42.03
C SER A 575 -29.67 10.98 -40.78
N ILE A 576 -31.00 10.97 -40.94
CA ILE A 576 -32.01 10.37 -40.05
C ILE A 576 -31.65 8.92 -39.63
N ALA A 577 -30.62 8.31 -40.24
CA ALA A 577 -30.07 7.01 -39.93
C ALA A 577 -29.16 6.88 -38.68
N ASP A 578 -28.73 7.97 -37.99
CA ASP A 578 -27.63 7.86 -36.99
C ASP A 578 -27.95 8.26 -35.53
N GLY A 579 -29.20 8.55 -35.17
CA GLY A 579 -29.58 8.82 -33.77
C GLY A 579 -31.00 8.39 -33.45
N LYS A 580 -31.15 7.36 -32.60
CA LYS A 580 -32.46 6.94 -32.10
C LYS A 580 -32.94 7.98 -31.08
N THR A 581 -34.02 8.69 -31.38
CA THR A 581 -34.66 9.57 -30.39
C THR A 581 -35.26 8.69 -29.29
N PRO A 582 -34.95 8.89 -28.00
CA PRO A 582 -35.50 8.08 -26.93
C PRO A 582 -37.02 8.30 -26.82
N ASP A 583 -37.72 7.23 -26.42
CA ASP A 583 -39.16 7.22 -26.18
C ASP A 583 -39.51 7.98 -24.88
N LEU A 584 -38.58 8.01 -23.92
CA LEU A 584 -38.77 8.69 -22.64
C LEU A 584 -37.44 9.24 -22.09
N ILE A 585 -37.45 10.49 -21.64
CA ILE A 585 -36.37 11.10 -20.87
C ILE A 585 -36.91 11.54 -19.52
N ILE A 586 -36.22 11.14 -18.45
CA ILE A 586 -36.55 11.48 -17.09
C ILE A 586 -35.39 12.28 -16.51
N THR A 587 -35.67 13.46 -15.96
CA THR A 587 -34.68 14.30 -15.29
C THR A 587 -35.15 14.66 -13.88
N ASN A 588 -34.23 15.10 -13.03
CA ASN A 588 -34.47 15.48 -11.64
C ASN A 588 -35.09 16.90 -11.51
N THR A 589 -36.16 17.15 -12.26
CA THR A 589 -36.89 18.41 -12.20
C THR A 589 -37.57 18.59 -10.84
N THR A 590 -37.81 19.84 -10.46
CA THR A 590 -38.61 20.17 -9.27
C THR A 590 -40.02 19.58 -9.33
N ARG A 591 -40.62 19.46 -10.53
CA ARG A 591 -41.93 18.82 -10.70
C ARG A 591 -41.87 17.33 -10.35
N PHE A 592 -40.88 16.61 -10.87
CA PHE A 592 -40.74 15.18 -10.63
C PHE A 592 -40.47 14.89 -9.15
N ARG A 593 -39.59 15.67 -8.49
CA ARG A 593 -39.33 15.55 -7.05
C ARG A 593 -40.58 15.74 -6.19
N LYS A 594 -41.42 16.72 -6.52
CA LYS A 594 -42.70 16.93 -5.81
C LYS A 594 -43.64 15.74 -5.95
N LEU A 595 -43.68 15.09 -7.12
CA LEU A 595 -44.50 13.89 -7.32
C LEU A 595 -43.98 12.72 -6.47
N ILE A 596 -42.66 12.52 -6.41
CA ILE A 596 -42.04 11.50 -5.54
C ILE A 596 -42.36 11.79 -4.06
N ALA A 597 -42.24 13.05 -3.62
CA ALA A 597 -42.49 13.46 -2.24
C ALA A 597 -43.95 13.26 -1.76
N LYS A 598 -44.91 13.22 -2.69
CA LYS A 598 -46.30 12.82 -2.38
C LYS A 598 -46.43 11.33 -2.08
N GLY A 599 -45.56 10.51 -2.65
CA GLY A 599 -45.53 9.05 -2.44
C GLY A 599 -46.69 8.28 -3.08
N LYS A 600 -47.41 8.87 -4.04
CA LYS A 600 -48.48 8.21 -4.80
C LYS A 600 -47.97 7.63 -6.12
N ILE A 601 -47.94 6.30 -6.24
CA ILE A 601 -47.45 5.61 -7.44
C ILE A 601 -48.20 5.99 -8.72
N GLU A 602 -49.54 6.14 -8.66
CA GLU A 602 -50.35 6.47 -9.84
C GLU A 602 -50.09 7.88 -10.39
N GLU A 603 -49.75 8.85 -9.53
CA GLU A 603 -49.42 10.21 -9.98
C GLU A 603 -48.08 10.22 -10.74
N VAL A 604 -47.08 9.48 -10.23
CA VAL A 604 -45.80 9.30 -10.91
C VAL A 604 -45.99 8.55 -12.22
N ARG A 605 -46.76 7.46 -12.23
CA ARG A 605 -47.10 6.70 -13.45
C ARG A 605 -47.77 7.59 -14.50
N THR A 606 -48.79 8.36 -14.11
CA THR A 606 -49.51 9.25 -15.02
C THR A 606 -48.57 10.30 -15.62
N TYR A 607 -47.69 10.86 -14.80
CA TYR A 607 -46.66 11.77 -15.27
C TYR A 607 -45.73 11.10 -16.29
N LEU A 608 -45.12 9.96 -15.98
CA LEU A 608 -44.21 9.27 -16.90
C LEU A 608 -44.90 8.86 -18.20
N LYS A 609 -46.14 8.34 -18.14
CA LYS A 609 -46.91 7.99 -19.33
C LYS A 609 -47.23 9.21 -20.21
N SER A 610 -47.45 10.38 -19.61
CA SER A 610 -47.66 11.62 -20.39
C SER A 610 -46.40 12.11 -21.11
N GLN A 611 -45.22 11.64 -20.69
CA GLN A 611 -43.93 12.00 -21.30
C GLN A 611 -43.45 10.96 -22.33
N LEU A 612 -44.09 9.78 -22.40
CA LEU A 612 -43.79 8.77 -23.40
C LEU A 612 -44.15 9.29 -24.79
N ARG A 613 -43.17 9.26 -25.69
CA ARG A 613 -43.38 9.51 -27.12
C ARG A 613 -43.82 8.20 -27.76
N ASN A 614 -44.93 8.22 -28.51
CA ASN A 614 -45.24 7.13 -29.43
C ASN A 614 -44.33 7.25 -30.65
N SER A 615 -43.13 6.67 -30.56
CA SER A 615 -42.19 6.61 -31.68
C SER A 615 -42.74 5.83 -32.87
N GLU A 616 -43.66 4.89 -32.67
CA GLU A 616 -44.40 4.22 -33.74
C GLU A 616 -45.31 5.20 -34.51
N ASP A 617 -46.09 6.04 -33.83
CA ASP A 617 -46.95 7.04 -34.50
C ASP A 617 -46.13 8.15 -35.19
N ILE A 618 -45.00 8.57 -34.58
CA ILE A 618 -44.12 9.60 -35.16
C ILE A 618 -43.37 9.05 -36.37
N ASN A 619 -42.85 7.82 -36.29
CA ASN A 619 -42.17 7.19 -37.43
C ASN A 619 -43.17 6.84 -38.54
N GLN A 620 -44.39 6.41 -38.21
CA GLN A 620 -45.41 6.10 -39.20
C GLN A 620 -45.93 7.36 -39.89
N ALA A 621 -46.18 8.44 -39.15
CA ALA A 621 -46.51 9.74 -39.73
C ALA A 621 -45.37 10.30 -40.60
N SER A 622 -44.11 10.17 -40.16
CA SER A 622 -42.94 10.61 -40.94
C SER A 622 -42.74 9.76 -42.20
N ILE A 623 -43.03 8.45 -42.14
CA ILE A 623 -42.98 7.54 -43.29
C ILE A 623 -44.12 7.84 -44.26
N GLU A 624 -45.34 8.08 -43.78
CA GLU A 624 -46.49 8.49 -44.61
C GLU A 624 -46.22 9.86 -45.29
N GLU A 625 -45.58 10.80 -44.60
CA GLU A 625 -45.22 12.10 -45.16
C GLU A 625 -44.07 12.03 -46.19
N ILE A 626 -43.18 11.03 -46.09
CA ILE A 626 -42.10 10.77 -47.05
C ILE A 626 -42.57 9.95 -48.26
N ILE A 627 -43.52 9.04 -48.07
CA ILE A 627 -44.01 8.13 -49.13
C ILE A 627 -45.18 8.75 -49.92
N GLY A 628 -45.94 9.68 -49.34
CA GLY A 628 -47.06 10.36 -49.97
C GLY A 628 -48.38 9.60 -49.87
#